data_AF-A0A959P0W3-F1
#
_entry.id   AF-A0A959P0W3-F1
#
_cell.length_a   1.000
_cell.length_b   1.000
_cell.length_c   1.000
_cell.angle_alpha   90.00
_cell.angle_beta   90.00
_cell.angle_gamma   90.00
#
_symmetry.space_group_name_H-M   'P 1'
#
loop_
_entity.id
_entity.type
_entity.pdbx_description
1 polymer ?
#
loop_
_entity_poly.entity_id
_entity_poly.type
_entity_poly.pdbx_seq_one_letter_code
_entity_poly.pdbx_strand_id
1 'polypeptide(L)'
;MSLKKTMVIGLGPNYNYNPDDHSIWTKDNTKYASNHGASLISRTLIDFFQADYIDDFSKVEDYKAKYDLCVIAFATHVTTWRNVTPYADFVEKLDIKTVAFSLGIQDYSGASSTVNSLHPSFERLLKYVIKTSGFVGVRGPYTASVLIKSGFNPDSIIPFGCPTLFKPLNKDLKIYKKTEFKNPLIVFHRTMADLNKNILDAELLGQDFLDEVVFDDKVDENQVVKKNELEKYKEQLNGQYTLDKIKEKGVFYYGLEEWYKKIGEH
;
A
#
# COMPACT_ATOMS: atom_id res chain seq x y z
N MET A 1 -32.45 10.68 -11.49
CA MET A 1 -31.06 10.95 -11.09
C MET A 1 -30.21 9.81 -11.62
N SER A 2 -29.21 10.10 -12.46
CA SER A 2 -28.20 9.10 -12.82
C SER A 2 -27.51 8.61 -11.54
N LEU A 3 -27.38 7.29 -11.36
CA LEU A 3 -26.56 6.72 -10.29
C LEU A 3 -25.12 7.21 -10.53
N LYS A 4 -24.58 8.01 -9.60
CA LYS A 4 -23.20 8.48 -9.69
C LYS A 4 -22.28 7.28 -9.70
N LYS A 5 -21.56 7.06 -10.81
CA LYS A 5 -20.60 5.96 -10.90
C LYS A 5 -19.24 6.43 -10.45
N THR A 6 -18.61 5.64 -9.59
CA THR A 6 -17.28 5.91 -9.05
C THR A 6 -16.29 4.89 -9.61
N MET A 7 -15.08 5.35 -9.88
CA MET A 7 -13.94 4.47 -10.13
C MET A 7 -12.86 4.64 -9.07
N VAL A 8 -12.06 3.59 -8.88
CA VAL A 8 -10.84 3.60 -8.07
C VAL A 8 -9.65 3.26 -8.96
N ILE A 9 -8.58 4.04 -8.86
CA ILE A 9 -7.28 3.79 -9.51
C ILE A 9 -6.15 3.78 -8.49
N GLY A 10 -5.01 3.20 -8.83
CA GLY A 10 -3.83 3.19 -7.97
C GLY A 10 -3.44 1.77 -7.56
N LEU A 11 -3.21 1.58 -6.26
CA LEU A 11 -2.87 0.29 -5.67
C LEU A 11 -3.86 -0.81 -6.09
N GLY A 12 -3.35 -1.99 -6.42
CA GLY A 12 -4.18 -3.13 -6.85
C GLY A 12 -5.04 -3.68 -5.70
N PRO A 13 -6.31 -4.07 -5.96
CA PRO A 13 -7.15 -4.70 -4.95
C PRO A 13 -6.72 -6.13 -4.62
N ASN A 14 -5.78 -6.69 -5.38
CA ASN A 14 -5.24 -8.02 -5.22
C ASN A 14 -3.73 -7.97 -5.19
N TYR A 15 -3.15 -8.91 -4.45
CA TYR A 15 -1.75 -9.28 -4.61
C TYR A 15 -1.54 -9.86 -6.01
N ASN A 16 -0.55 -9.34 -6.74
CA ASN A 16 -0.37 -9.62 -8.17
C ASN A 16 1.09 -9.68 -8.59
N TYR A 17 2.00 -9.98 -7.65
CA TYR A 17 3.39 -10.22 -7.98
C TYR A 17 3.54 -11.58 -8.66
N ASN A 18 4.27 -11.60 -9.77
CA ASN A 18 4.77 -12.82 -10.40
C ASN A 18 6.30 -12.82 -10.32
N PRO A 19 6.92 -13.73 -9.56
CA PRO A 19 8.37 -13.86 -9.47
C PRO A 19 9.07 -14.05 -10.84
N ASP A 20 8.41 -14.73 -11.78
CA ASP A 20 8.99 -15.05 -13.10
C ASP A 20 9.11 -13.81 -14.02
N ASP A 21 8.25 -12.81 -13.81
CA ASP A 21 8.17 -11.58 -14.62
C ASP A 21 8.75 -10.35 -13.90
N HIS A 22 9.68 -10.55 -12.97
CA HIS A 22 10.19 -9.47 -12.11
C HIS A 22 10.69 -8.23 -12.87
N SER A 23 11.35 -8.41 -14.03
CA SER A 23 11.88 -7.32 -14.84
C SER A 23 10.80 -6.45 -15.46
N ILE A 24 9.67 -7.05 -15.85
CA ILE A 24 8.50 -6.33 -16.37
C ILE A 24 7.84 -5.58 -15.21
N TRP A 25 7.64 -6.27 -14.09
CA TRP A 25 6.98 -5.71 -12.91
C TRP A 25 7.77 -4.55 -12.26
N THR A 26 9.10 -4.56 -12.33
CA THR A 26 9.92 -3.43 -11.86
C THR A 26 9.83 -2.20 -12.75
N LYS A 27 9.66 -2.40 -14.07
CA LYS A 27 9.59 -1.31 -15.05
C LYS A 27 8.34 -0.44 -14.87
N ASP A 28 7.22 -1.06 -14.52
CA ASP A 28 5.92 -0.38 -14.46
C ASP A 28 5.62 0.26 -13.09
N ASN A 29 6.61 0.30 -12.19
CA ASN A 29 6.49 0.82 -10.83
C ASN A 29 5.39 0.11 -10.00
N THR A 30 4.93 -1.07 -10.44
CA THR A 30 3.95 -1.93 -9.74
C THR A 30 4.56 -2.64 -8.54
N LYS A 31 5.90 -2.76 -8.51
CA LYS A 31 6.74 -2.27 -7.40
C LYS A 31 6.13 -2.36 -6.00
N TYR A 32 5.39 -1.30 -5.73
CA TYR A 32 4.95 -0.94 -4.40
C TYR A 32 3.45 -1.13 -4.22
N ALA A 33 2.79 -1.75 -5.21
CA ALA A 33 1.37 -2.01 -5.25
C ALA A 33 1.00 -3.44 -4.82
N SER A 34 1.94 -4.40 -4.91
CA SER A 34 1.68 -5.80 -4.52
C SER A 34 2.02 -6.05 -3.04
N ASN A 35 1.11 -5.66 -2.16
CA ASN A 35 1.10 -6.10 -0.77
C ASN A 35 -0.33 -6.12 -0.24
N HIS A 36 -0.62 -7.02 0.71
CA HIS A 36 -1.97 -7.19 1.25
C HIS A 36 -2.50 -5.94 1.97
N GLY A 37 -1.62 -5.14 2.57
CA GLY A 37 -1.98 -3.85 3.17
C GLY A 37 -2.48 -2.82 2.15
N ALA A 38 -1.83 -2.75 0.99
CA ALA A 38 -2.24 -1.92 -0.13
C ALA A 38 -3.56 -2.41 -0.75
N SER A 39 -3.71 -3.72 -0.92
CA SER A 39 -4.96 -4.32 -1.39
C SER A 39 -6.13 -4.02 -0.44
N LEU A 40 -5.88 -4.00 0.87
CA LEU A 40 -6.89 -3.61 1.85
C LEU A 40 -7.33 -2.14 1.70
N ILE A 41 -6.41 -1.22 1.37
CA ILE A 41 -6.76 0.18 1.08
C ILE A 41 -7.69 0.27 -0.12
N SER A 42 -7.31 -0.33 -1.25
CA SER A 42 -8.10 -0.27 -2.49
C SER A 42 -9.46 -0.92 -2.34
N ARG A 43 -9.52 -2.11 -1.74
CA ARG A 43 -10.81 -2.79 -1.48
C ARG A 43 -11.71 -2.00 -0.56
N THR A 44 -11.15 -1.37 0.48
CA THR A 44 -11.96 -0.51 1.36
C THR A 44 -12.58 0.65 0.58
N LEU A 45 -11.82 1.29 -0.31
CA LEU A 45 -12.33 2.38 -1.14
C LEU A 45 -13.36 1.87 -2.17
N ILE A 46 -13.10 0.73 -2.80
CA ILE A 46 -14.03 0.06 -3.71
C ILE A 46 -15.36 -0.22 -3.01
N ASP A 47 -15.33 -0.85 -1.83
CA ASP A 47 -16.52 -1.20 -1.07
C ASP A 47 -17.27 0.04 -0.58
N PHE A 48 -16.55 1.03 -0.04
CA PHE A 48 -17.15 2.26 0.51
C PHE A 48 -17.84 3.10 -0.56
N PHE A 49 -17.23 3.23 -1.74
CA PHE A 49 -17.77 4.01 -2.85
C PHE A 49 -18.62 3.20 -3.84
N GLN A 50 -18.75 1.88 -3.65
CA GLN A 50 -19.35 0.95 -4.61
C GLN A 50 -18.74 1.14 -6.02
N ALA A 51 -17.41 1.18 -6.08
CA ALA A 51 -16.67 1.63 -7.25
C ALA A 51 -16.14 0.49 -8.11
N ASP A 52 -15.93 0.77 -9.39
CA ASP A 52 -15.18 -0.11 -10.29
C ASP A 52 -13.67 0.14 -10.11
N TYR A 53 -12.83 -0.91 -10.04
CA TYR A 53 -11.38 -0.75 -10.08
C TYR A 53 -10.89 -0.66 -11.52
N ILE A 54 -10.00 0.30 -11.80
CA ILE A 54 -9.46 0.56 -13.15
C ILE A 54 -7.93 0.58 -13.10
N ASP A 55 -7.34 -0.28 -13.91
CA ASP A 55 -5.89 -0.40 -14.15
C ASP A 55 -5.51 -0.23 -15.63
N ASP A 56 -6.44 -0.48 -16.56
CA ASP A 56 -6.30 -0.17 -17.98
C ASP A 56 -6.68 1.28 -18.30
N PHE A 57 -5.69 2.16 -18.40
CA PHE A 57 -5.87 3.59 -18.70
C PHE A 57 -6.06 3.90 -20.20
N SER A 58 -6.02 2.90 -21.08
CA SER A 58 -6.16 3.13 -22.53
C SER A 58 -7.56 3.58 -22.96
N LYS A 59 -8.58 3.33 -22.11
CA LYS A 59 -10.00 3.58 -22.38
C LYS A 59 -10.54 4.86 -21.73
N VAL A 60 -9.70 5.88 -21.59
CA VAL A 60 -10.03 7.12 -20.85
C VAL A 60 -11.30 7.82 -21.36
N GLU A 61 -11.57 7.81 -22.65
CA GLU A 61 -12.78 8.43 -23.23
C GLU A 61 -14.06 7.70 -22.81
N ASP A 62 -14.05 6.37 -22.79
CA ASP A 62 -15.18 5.56 -22.32
C ASP A 62 -15.45 5.82 -20.84
N TYR A 63 -14.38 5.98 -20.06
CA TYR A 63 -14.47 6.26 -18.64
C TYR A 63 -14.99 7.66 -18.35
N LYS A 64 -14.57 8.67 -19.12
CA LYS A 64 -15.06 10.05 -19.00
C LYS A 64 -16.58 10.14 -19.20
N ALA A 65 -17.14 9.33 -20.09
CA ALA A 65 -18.58 9.25 -20.30
C ALA A 65 -19.33 8.42 -19.22
N LYS A 66 -18.64 7.50 -18.54
CA LYS A 66 -19.23 6.52 -17.61
C LYS A 66 -19.20 6.96 -16.14
N TYR A 67 -18.17 7.67 -15.69
CA TYR A 67 -17.93 7.93 -14.26
C TYR A 67 -17.99 9.42 -13.91
N ASP A 68 -18.46 9.71 -12.71
CA ASP A 68 -18.57 11.08 -12.18
C ASP A 68 -17.47 11.41 -11.16
N LEU A 69 -16.81 10.37 -10.62
CA LEU A 69 -15.82 10.47 -9.56
C LEU A 69 -14.67 9.48 -9.78
N CYS A 70 -13.44 9.98 -9.72
CA CYS A 70 -12.24 9.17 -9.63
C CYS A 70 -11.65 9.23 -8.22
N VAL A 71 -11.42 8.07 -7.63
CA VAL A 71 -10.80 7.91 -6.31
C VAL A 71 -9.39 7.34 -6.47
N ILE A 72 -8.40 8.06 -5.95
CA ILE A 72 -7.01 7.61 -5.98
C ILE A 72 -6.71 6.82 -4.70
N ALA A 73 -6.43 5.54 -4.87
CA ALA A 73 -6.00 4.61 -3.83
C ALA A 73 -4.48 4.54 -3.79
N PHE A 74 -3.85 5.48 -3.08
CA PHE A 74 -2.41 5.48 -2.82
C PHE A 74 -2.13 5.23 -1.34
N ALA A 75 -0.91 4.82 -1.01
CA ALA A 75 -0.42 4.73 0.37
C ALA A 75 0.79 5.64 0.54
N THR A 76 1.99 5.09 0.56
CA THR A 76 3.25 5.78 0.82
C THR A 76 3.84 6.51 -0.40
N HIS A 77 3.02 7.32 -1.08
CA HIS A 77 3.38 7.97 -2.35
C HIS A 77 3.97 9.37 -2.21
N VAL A 78 3.91 9.97 -1.02
CA VAL A 78 4.52 11.28 -0.74
C VAL A 78 6.03 11.12 -0.62
N THR A 79 6.71 11.19 -1.77
CA THR A 79 8.15 10.95 -1.90
C THR A 79 8.74 11.80 -3.03
N THR A 80 10.07 11.88 -3.08
CA THR A 80 10.83 12.51 -4.19
C THR A 80 11.03 11.60 -5.40
N TRP A 81 10.86 10.30 -5.25
CA TRP A 81 11.34 9.30 -6.22
C TRP A 81 10.25 8.46 -6.87
N ARG A 82 9.04 8.39 -6.30
CA ARG A 82 7.93 7.66 -6.92
C ARG A 82 7.37 8.46 -8.09
N ASN A 83 7.58 7.94 -9.29
CA ASN A 83 6.99 8.49 -10.48
C ASN A 83 5.53 8.01 -10.63
N VAL A 84 4.58 8.95 -10.61
CA VAL A 84 3.16 8.72 -10.82
C VAL A 84 2.64 9.37 -12.11
N THR A 85 3.51 9.66 -13.09
CA THR A 85 3.13 10.26 -14.38
C THR A 85 1.94 9.56 -15.06
N PRO A 86 1.88 8.21 -15.13
CA PRO A 86 0.73 7.55 -15.75
C PRO A 86 -0.61 7.91 -15.11
N TYR A 87 -0.65 8.03 -13.78
CA TYR A 87 -1.85 8.43 -13.05
C TYR A 87 -2.18 9.90 -13.26
N ALA A 88 -1.18 10.78 -13.23
CA ALA A 88 -1.36 12.20 -13.45
C ALA A 88 -1.86 12.49 -14.87
N ASP A 89 -1.24 11.89 -15.90
CA ASP A 89 -1.68 11.99 -17.29
C ASP A 89 -3.12 11.47 -17.47
N PHE A 90 -3.45 10.36 -16.80
CA PHE A 90 -4.77 9.75 -16.87
C PHE A 90 -5.85 10.66 -16.27
N VAL A 91 -5.68 11.15 -15.04
CA VAL A 91 -6.73 11.97 -14.40
C VAL A 91 -6.92 13.32 -15.08
N GLU A 92 -5.85 13.91 -15.62
CA GLU A 92 -5.94 15.16 -16.39
C GLU A 92 -6.74 15.00 -17.68
N LYS A 93 -6.56 13.86 -18.38
CA LYS A 93 -7.35 13.51 -19.57
C LYS A 93 -8.79 13.12 -19.21
N LEU A 94 -8.95 12.36 -18.13
CA LEU A 94 -10.26 11.90 -17.65
C LEU A 94 -11.16 13.10 -17.32
N ASP A 95 -10.60 14.17 -16.74
CA ASP A 95 -11.26 15.46 -16.58
C ASP A 95 -12.59 15.38 -15.80
N ILE A 96 -12.59 14.59 -14.72
CA ILE A 96 -13.71 14.47 -13.78
C ILE A 96 -13.26 14.79 -12.36
N LYS A 97 -14.23 14.95 -11.45
CA LYS A 97 -13.93 15.16 -10.03
C LYS A 97 -13.03 14.04 -9.52
N THR A 98 -11.88 14.40 -8.96
CA THR A 98 -10.90 13.43 -8.48
C THR A 98 -10.56 13.70 -7.03
N VAL A 99 -10.60 12.66 -6.20
CA VAL A 99 -10.26 12.71 -4.77
C VAL A 99 -9.11 11.75 -4.48
N ALA A 100 -8.21 12.14 -3.59
CA ALA A 100 -7.14 11.28 -3.11
C ALA A 100 -7.25 11.10 -1.61
N PHE A 101 -7.17 9.84 -1.19
CA PHE A 101 -7.22 9.42 0.20
C PHE A 101 -5.90 8.71 0.54
N SER A 102 -5.52 8.72 1.82
CA SER A 102 -4.44 7.88 2.36
C SER A 102 -3.03 8.19 1.90
N LEU A 103 -2.78 9.40 1.40
CA LEU A 103 -1.42 9.77 1.06
C LEU A 103 -0.56 9.81 2.32
N GLY A 104 0.55 9.08 2.27
CA GLY A 104 1.51 8.95 3.35
C GLY A 104 2.93 9.07 2.81
N ILE A 105 3.85 9.36 3.73
CA ILE A 105 5.29 9.27 3.48
C ILE A 105 5.73 7.84 3.75
N GLN A 106 6.74 7.37 3.02
CA GLN A 106 7.48 6.17 3.39
C GLN A 106 8.65 6.57 4.28
N ASP A 107 8.63 6.19 5.56
CA ASP A 107 9.61 6.65 6.56
C ASP A 107 10.41 5.50 7.21
N TYR A 108 10.49 4.33 6.56
CA TYR A 108 11.23 3.16 7.07
C TYR A 108 12.73 3.41 7.30
N SER A 109 13.29 4.52 6.80
CA SER A 109 14.66 4.95 7.09
C SER A 109 14.76 6.47 7.33
N GLY A 110 15.74 6.89 8.13
CA GLY A 110 15.96 8.32 8.43
C GLY A 110 16.28 9.20 7.21
N ALA A 111 16.72 8.61 6.09
CA ALA A 111 16.91 9.32 4.83
C ALA A 111 15.60 9.45 4.02
N SER A 112 14.63 8.55 4.25
CA SER A 112 13.31 8.58 3.60
C SER A 112 12.29 9.46 4.32
N SER A 113 12.53 9.79 5.59
CA SER A 113 11.67 10.69 6.38
C SER A 113 11.88 12.17 6.00
N THR A 114 13.06 12.58 5.54
CA THR A 114 13.33 13.95 5.08
C THR A 114 12.85 14.18 3.65
N VAL A 115 11.55 14.36 3.48
CA VAL A 115 10.95 14.80 2.21
C VAL A 115 11.12 16.32 2.08
N ASN A 116 12.25 16.74 1.49
CA ASN A 116 12.53 18.16 1.22
C ASN A 116 11.85 18.68 -0.05
N SER A 117 11.40 17.79 -0.93
CA SER A 117 10.68 18.10 -2.16
C SER A 117 9.77 16.92 -2.53
N LEU A 118 8.84 17.14 -3.46
CA LEU A 118 8.00 16.09 -4.02
C LEU A 118 8.43 15.76 -5.44
N HIS A 119 8.19 14.53 -5.88
CA HIS A 119 8.34 14.20 -7.29
C HIS A 119 7.40 15.09 -8.15
N PRO A 120 7.86 15.68 -9.27
CA PRO A 120 7.03 16.62 -10.05
C PRO A 120 5.70 16.04 -10.54
N SER A 121 5.67 14.77 -10.94
CA SER A 121 4.41 14.13 -11.35
C SER A 121 3.42 13.93 -10.20
N PHE A 122 3.92 13.77 -8.97
CA PHE A 122 3.08 13.69 -7.79
C PHE A 122 2.53 15.07 -7.41
N GLU A 123 3.36 16.12 -7.45
CA GLU A 123 2.90 17.49 -7.25
C GLU A 123 1.81 17.88 -8.26
N ARG A 124 2.01 17.53 -9.54
CA ARG A 124 1.03 17.74 -10.61
C ARG A 124 -0.31 17.05 -10.31
N LEU A 125 -0.26 15.79 -9.90
CA LEU A 125 -1.44 15.03 -9.50
C LEU A 125 -2.18 15.70 -8.32
N LEU A 126 -1.47 16.14 -7.27
CA LEU A 126 -2.09 16.79 -6.12
C LEU A 126 -2.75 18.11 -6.49
N LYS A 127 -2.12 18.92 -7.34
CA LYS A 127 -2.72 20.16 -7.84
C LYS A 127 -4.03 19.88 -8.58
N TYR A 128 -4.08 18.82 -9.39
CA TYR A 128 -5.30 18.40 -10.08
C TYR A 128 -6.40 17.96 -9.08
N VAL A 129 -6.05 17.13 -8.10
CA VAL A 129 -6.99 16.69 -7.04
C VAL A 129 -7.56 17.89 -6.29
N ILE A 130 -6.71 18.82 -5.84
CA ILE A 130 -7.16 20.03 -5.11
C ILE A 130 -8.03 20.91 -6.01
N LYS A 131 -7.65 21.11 -7.28
CA LYS A 131 -8.44 21.88 -8.23
C LYS A 131 -9.86 21.34 -8.39
N THR A 132 -10.03 20.02 -8.40
CA THR A 132 -11.34 19.39 -8.71
C THR A 132 -12.17 19.04 -7.49
N SER A 133 -11.54 18.76 -6.34
CA SER A 133 -12.25 18.38 -5.10
C SER A 133 -12.14 19.38 -3.96
N GLY A 134 -11.15 20.27 -3.99
CA GLY A 134 -10.84 21.23 -2.93
C GLY A 134 -9.92 20.69 -1.83
N PHE A 135 -9.77 19.36 -1.72
CA PHE A 135 -9.04 18.74 -0.61
C PHE A 135 -8.25 17.49 -1.01
N VAL A 136 -7.21 17.21 -0.24
CA VAL A 136 -6.39 16.00 -0.30
C VAL A 136 -6.36 15.39 1.09
N GLY A 137 -6.72 14.12 1.18
CA GLY A 137 -6.66 13.38 2.41
C GLY A 137 -5.30 12.71 2.63
N VAL A 138 -4.72 12.88 3.82
CA VAL A 138 -3.44 12.27 4.21
C VAL A 138 -3.58 11.37 5.46
N ARG A 139 -2.62 10.44 5.64
CA ARG A 139 -2.67 9.45 6.73
C ARG A 139 -2.40 10.02 8.11
N GLY A 140 -1.79 11.19 8.23
CA GLY A 140 -1.53 11.78 9.54
C GLY A 140 -0.86 13.16 9.50
N PRO A 141 -0.69 13.77 10.68
CA PRO A 141 -0.18 15.14 10.81
C PRO A 141 1.22 15.33 10.21
N TYR A 142 2.07 14.31 10.29
CA TYR A 142 3.42 14.39 9.73
C TYR A 142 3.41 14.58 8.21
N THR A 143 2.66 13.73 7.49
CA THR A 143 2.47 13.88 6.04
C THR A 143 1.80 15.21 5.68
N ALA A 144 0.82 15.66 6.47
CA ALA A 144 0.21 16.97 6.28
C ALA A 144 1.26 18.09 6.34
N SER A 145 2.13 18.05 7.35
CA SER A 145 3.17 19.07 7.54
C SER A 145 4.17 19.11 6.38
N VAL A 146 4.48 17.98 5.77
CA VAL A 146 5.38 17.91 4.60
C VAL A 146 4.74 18.52 3.37
N LEU A 147 3.46 18.23 3.10
CA LEU A 147 2.75 18.86 1.97
C LEU A 147 2.62 20.37 2.16
N ILE A 148 2.33 20.83 3.38
CA ILE A 148 2.25 22.26 3.70
C ILE A 148 3.62 22.94 3.49
N LYS A 149 4.71 22.34 3.97
CA LYS A 149 6.08 22.82 3.73
C LYS A 149 6.46 22.83 2.25
N SER A 150 5.86 21.93 1.47
CA SER A 150 6.03 21.86 0.01
C SER A 150 5.18 22.90 -0.74
N GLY A 151 4.48 23.80 -0.04
CA GLY A 151 3.74 24.92 -0.62
C GLY A 151 2.25 24.68 -0.87
N PHE A 152 1.68 23.55 -0.43
CA PHE A 152 0.24 23.33 -0.52
C PHE A 152 -0.54 24.10 0.55
N ASN A 153 -1.73 24.59 0.20
CA ASN A 153 -2.61 25.31 1.12
C ASN A 153 -3.03 24.39 2.31
N PRO A 154 -2.76 24.78 3.57
CA PRO A 154 -3.20 24.02 4.75
C PRO A 154 -4.69 23.64 4.75
N ASP A 155 -5.57 24.53 4.28
CA ASP A 155 -7.02 24.27 4.29
C ASP A 155 -7.45 23.17 3.31
N SER A 156 -6.60 22.85 2.33
CA SER A 156 -6.81 21.77 1.38
C SER A 156 -6.22 20.44 1.85
N ILE A 157 -5.52 20.37 2.99
CA ILE A 157 -4.85 19.15 3.45
C ILE A 157 -5.55 18.61 4.71
N ILE A 158 -6.20 17.46 4.61
CA ILE A 158 -6.99 16.87 5.70
C ILE A 158 -6.29 15.62 6.24
N PRO A 159 -5.75 15.64 7.48
CA PRO A 159 -5.21 14.44 8.12
C PRO A 159 -6.35 13.59 8.69
N PHE A 160 -6.80 12.58 7.94
CA PHE A 160 -7.96 11.77 8.28
C PHE A 160 -7.64 10.30 8.60
N GLY A 161 -6.39 9.86 8.34
CA GLY A 161 -5.95 8.49 8.62
C GLY A 161 -5.91 7.57 7.40
N CYS A 162 -5.77 6.27 7.67
CA CYS A 162 -5.80 5.23 6.64
C CYS A 162 -7.26 4.88 6.31
N PRO A 163 -7.68 4.80 5.03
CA PRO A 163 -9.05 4.46 4.64
C PRO A 163 -9.53 3.13 5.17
N THR A 164 -8.61 2.21 5.46
CA THR A 164 -8.90 0.91 6.07
C THR A 164 -9.65 1.05 7.41
N LEU A 165 -9.59 2.21 8.08
CA LEU A 165 -10.40 2.53 9.26
C LEU A 165 -11.90 2.67 8.96
N PHE A 166 -12.28 2.96 7.71
CA PHE A 166 -13.67 3.08 7.26
C PHE A 166 -14.16 1.84 6.53
N LYS A 167 -13.37 0.75 6.53
CA LYS A 167 -13.88 -0.55 6.08
C LYS A 167 -15.19 -0.81 6.82
N PRO A 168 -16.27 -1.23 6.15
CA PRO A 168 -17.57 -1.39 6.78
C PRO A 168 -17.43 -2.11 8.12
N LEU A 169 -17.63 -1.35 9.20
CA LEU A 169 -17.45 -1.86 10.54
C LEU A 169 -18.52 -2.92 10.74
N ASN A 170 -18.11 -4.17 10.95
CA ASN A 170 -19.03 -5.17 11.42
C ASN A 170 -19.39 -4.80 12.87
N LYS A 171 -20.52 -4.13 13.06
CA LYS A 171 -21.02 -3.74 14.39
C LYS A 171 -21.31 -4.95 15.28
N ASP A 172 -21.53 -6.10 14.65
CA ASP A 172 -21.71 -7.39 15.31
C ASP A 172 -20.39 -8.14 15.51
N LEU A 173 -19.24 -7.52 15.20
CA LEU A 173 -17.92 -8.08 15.48
C LEU A 173 -17.77 -8.24 17.00
N LYS A 174 -17.87 -9.49 17.44
CA LYS A 174 -17.65 -9.86 18.84
C LYS A 174 -16.16 -10.05 19.05
N ILE A 175 -15.55 -9.15 19.81
CA ILE A 175 -14.18 -9.32 20.30
C ILE A 175 -14.24 -10.19 21.55
N TYR A 176 -13.93 -11.48 21.39
CA TYR A 176 -13.79 -12.40 22.51
C TYR A 176 -12.40 -12.23 23.13
N LYS A 177 -12.30 -11.44 24.19
CA LYS A 177 -11.05 -11.28 24.93
C LYS A 177 -10.64 -12.63 25.52
N LYS A 178 -9.51 -13.17 25.06
CA LYS A 178 -8.88 -14.35 25.65
C LYS A 178 -8.16 -13.90 26.95
N THR A 179 -8.28 -14.69 28.01
CA THR A 179 -7.59 -14.42 29.31
C THR A 179 -6.09 -14.64 29.23
N GLU A 180 -5.64 -15.42 28.25
CA GLU A 180 -4.23 -15.69 27.97
C GLU A 180 -3.94 -15.40 26.49
N PHE A 181 -2.86 -14.67 26.23
CA PHE A 181 -2.38 -14.43 24.88
C PHE A 181 -1.48 -15.61 24.46
N LYS A 182 -2.00 -16.50 23.61
CA LYS A 182 -1.28 -17.67 23.10
C LYS A 182 -1.21 -17.59 21.58
N ASN A 183 -0.07 -18.02 21.04
CA ASN A 183 0.20 -18.07 19.60
C ASN A 183 0.01 -16.70 18.90
N PRO A 184 0.83 -15.69 19.23
CA PRO A 184 0.86 -14.46 18.43
C PRO A 184 1.09 -14.79 16.96
N LEU A 185 0.36 -14.10 16.09
CA LEU A 185 0.69 -13.95 14.69
C LEU A 185 1.32 -12.59 14.49
N ILE A 186 2.46 -12.54 13.83
CA ILE A 186 3.19 -11.31 13.61
C ILE A 186 3.25 -11.04 12.12
N VAL A 187 2.54 -9.99 11.70
CA VAL A 187 2.71 -9.43 10.36
C VAL A 187 4.14 -8.90 10.26
N PHE A 188 4.94 -9.59 9.47
CA PHE A 188 6.37 -9.41 9.44
C PHE A 188 6.77 -8.30 8.46
N HIS A 189 7.88 -7.64 8.75
CA HIS A 189 8.59 -6.76 7.83
C HIS A 189 10.08 -6.86 8.19
N ARG A 190 10.98 -6.85 7.19
CA ARG A 190 12.43 -7.07 7.41
C ARG A 190 13.03 -6.25 8.56
N THR A 191 12.61 -4.99 8.74
CA THR A 191 13.12 -4.12 9.83
C THR A 191 12.81 -4.66 11.23
N MET A 192 11.93 -5.65 11.36
CA MET A 192 11.70 -6.37 12.60
C MET A 192 12.86 -7.30 12.98
N ALA A 193 13.76 -7.62 12.04
CA ALA A 193 14.97 -8.38 12.31
C ALA A 193 15.90 -7.65 13.30
N ASP A 194 15.80 -6.32 13.42
CA ASP A 194 16.56 -5.55 14.41
C ASP A 194 15.88 -5.48 15.79
N LEU A 195 14.66 -6.02 15.93
CA LEU A 195 13.90 -6.01 17.18
C LEU A 195 14.29 -7.19 18.11
N ASN A 196 13.63 -7.26 19.27
CA ASN A 196 13.84 -8.34 20.23
C ASN A 196 13.54 -9.71 19.60
N LYS A 197 14.51 -10.64 19.66
CA LYS A 197 14.40 -12.01 19.11
C LYS A 197 13.17 -12.77 19.58
N ASN A 198 12.67 -12.52 20.79
CA ASN A 198 11.49 -13.20 21.33
C ASN A 198 10.22 -12.93 20.49
N ILE A 199 10.18 -11.80 19.77
CA ILE A 199 9.10 -11.49 18.82
C ILE A 199 9.14 -12.50 17.65
N LEU A 200 10.33 -12.90 17.21
CA LEU A 200 10.54 -13.80 16.09
C LEU A 200 10.24 -15.27 16.41
N ASP A 201 9.97 -15.60 17.68
CA ASP A 201 9.52 -16.95 18.08
C ASP A 201 8.02 -17.19 17.85
N ALA A 202 7.28 -16.15 17.46
CA ALA A 202 5.89 -16.24 17.02
C ALA A 202 5.74 -16.85 15.61
N GLU A 203 4.50 -17.12 15.19
CA GLU A 203 4.22 -17.37 13.77
C GLU A 203 4.40 -16.06 12.99
N LEU A 204 5.13 -16.12 11.87
CA LEU A 204 5.47 -14.94 11.07
C LEU A 204 4.62 -14.92 9.81
N LEU A 205 3.88 -13.84 9.58
CA LEU A 205 3.01 -13.67 8.42
C LEU A 205 3.65 -12.69 7.44
N GLY A 206 4.05 -13.17 6.27
CA GLY A 206 4.45 -12.30 5.17
C GLY A 206 3.24 -11.59 4.55
N GLN A 207 3.48 -10.41 3.98
CA GLN A 207 2.42 -9.54 3.47
C GLN A 207 2.72 -8.90 2.11
N ASP A 208 3.98 -8.89 1.69
CA ASP A 208 4.41 -8.26 0.43
C ASP A 208 5.36 -9.14 -0.39
N PHE A 209 5.72 -8.68 -1.58
CA PHE A 209 6.60 -9.42 -2.48
C PHE A 209 8.03 -9.60 -1.96
N LEU A 210 8.52 -8.74 -1.04
CA LEU A 210 9.82 -8.95 -0.41
C LEU A 210 9.74 -10.09 0.61
N ASP A 211 8.60 -10.22 1.29
CA ASP A 211 8.34 -11.37 2.13
C ASP A 211 8.19 -12.63 1.27
N GLU A 212 7.44 -12.61 0.16
CA GLU A 212 7.25 -13.79 -0.71
C GLU A 212 8.59 -14.42 -1.10
N VAL A 213 9.56 -13.62 -1.57
CA VAL A 213 10.84 -14.16 -2.03
C VAL A 213 11.67 -14.80 -0.91
N VAL A 214 11.38 -14.52 0.36
CA VAL A 214 12.08 -15.10 1.51
C VAL A 214 11.26 -16.21 2.18
N PHE A 215 9.92 -16.09 2.18
CA PHE A 215 8.99 -17.01 2.85
C PHE A 215 8.62 -18.21 1.98
N ASP A 216 8.61 -18.05 0.65
CA ASP A 216 8.28 -19.14 -0.26
C ASP A 216 9.55 -19.83 -0.77
N ASP A 217 9.72 -21.07 -0.31
CA ASP A 217 10.82 -21.95 -0.72
C ASP A 217 10.79 -22.28 -2.23
N LYS A 218 9.66 -22.05 -2.92
CA LYS A 218 9.55 -22.27 -4.37
C LYS A 218 10.20 -21.16 -5.19
N VAL A 219 10.43 -19.99 -4.62
CA VAL A 219 11.10 -18.89 -5.32
C VAL A 219 12.58 -19.23 -5.50
N ASP A 220 13.03 -19.26 -6.75
CA ASP A 220 14.41 -19.59 -7.13
C ASP A 220 15.43 -18.69 -6.41
N GLU A 221 16.39 -19.31 -5.71
CA GLU A 221 17.50 -18.64 -5.02
C GLU A 221 18.37 -17.79 -5.95
N ASN A 222 18.34 -18.06 -7.26
CA ASN A 222 19.09 -17.30 -8.23
C ASN A 222 18.44 -15.98 -8.64
N GLN A 223 17.17 -15.76 -8.28
CA GLN A 223 16.49 -14.51 -8.58
C GLN A 223 17.20 -13.32 -7.93
N VAL A 224 17.39 -12.27 -8.72
CA VAL A 224 18.09 -11.04 -8.30
C VAL A 224 17.42 -10.42 -7.08
N VAL A 225 16.08 -10.49 -6.98
CA VAL A 225 15.34 -9.94 -5.83
C VAL A 225 15.65 -10.69 -4.56
N LYS A 226 15.56 -12.03 -4.60
CA LYS A 226 15.82 -12.89 -3.44
C LYS A 226 17.25 -12.68 -2.95
N LYS A 227 18.23 -12.68 -3.86
CA LYS A 227 19.63 -12.34 -3.54
C LYS A 227 19.76 -10.98 -2.85
N ASN A 228 19.23 -9.93 -3.47
CA ASN A 228 19.28 -8.58 -2.91
C ASN A 228 18.58 -8.48 -1.55
N GLU A 229 17.50 -9.21 -1.36
CA GLU A 229 16.77 -9.20 -0.09
C GLU A 229 17.54 -9.95 1.00
N LEU A 230 18.08 -11.13 0.69
CA LEU A 230 18.94 -11.90 1.61
C LEU A 230 20.20 -11.11 2.02
N GLU A 231 20.83 -10.35 1.12
CA GLU A 231 21.95 -9.48 1.49
C GLU A 231 21.54 -8.44 2.55
N LYS A 232 20.35 -7.84 2.42
CA LYS A 232 19.86 -6.88 3.43
C LYS A 232 19.64 -7.54 4.79
N TYR A 233 19.24 -8.81 4.84
CA TYR A 233 19.16 -9.52 6.13
C TYR A 233 20.55 -9.64 6.78
N LYS A 234 21.63 -9.82 6.01
CA LYS A 234 22.99 -9.88 6.58
C LYS A 234 23.40 -8.57 7.25
N GLU A 235 22.81 -7.45 6.86
CA GLU A 235 23.03 -6.13 7.46
C GLU A 235 22.25 -5.93 8.78
N GLN A 236 21.27 -6.79 9.09
CA GLN A 236 20.42 -6.69 10.28
C GLN A 236 21.06 -7.39 11.49
N LEU A 237 20.81 -6.85 12.68
CA LEU A 237 21.34 -7.36 13.96
C LEU A 237 21.01 -8.84 14.18
N ASN A 238 19.79 -9.28 13.84
CA ASN A 238 19.36 -10.66 13.97
C ASN A 238 19.02 -11.31 12.63
N GLY A 239 19.67 -10.88 11.54
CA GLY A 239 19.40 -11.32 10.17
C GLY A 239 19.27 -12.82 9.97
N GLN A 240 20.36 -13.56 10.23
CA GLN A 240 20.38 -15.02 10.04
C GLN A 240 19.34 -15.74 10.90
N TYR A 241 19.26 -15.37 12.18
CA TYR A 241 18.26 -15.93 13.09
C TYR A 241 16.83 -15.68 12.60
N THR A 242 16.58 -14.51 12.00
CA THR A 242 15.28 -14.17 11.42
C THR A 242 14.96 -15.06 10.22
N LEU A 243 15.92 -15.28 9.31
CA LEU A 243 15.77 -16.18 8.17
C LEU A 243 15.46 -17.61 8.63
N ASP A 244 16.16 -18.10 9.66
CA ASP A 244 15.92 -19.42 10.23
C ASP A 244 14.49 -19.53 10.79
N LYS A 245 13.99 -18.46 11.44
CA LYS A 245 12.62 -18.40 11.96
C LYS A 245 11.55 -18.28 10.89
N ILE A 246 11.82 -17.55 9.81
CA ILE A 246 10.94 -17.50 8.64
C ILE A 246 10.83 -18.91 8.04
N LYS A 247 11.92 -19.67 7.93
CA LYS A 247 11.86 -21.04 7.43
C LYS A 247 11.12 -22.00 8.37
N GLU A 248 11.24 -21.81 9.69
CA GLU A 248 10.60 -22.65 10.71
C GLU A 248 9.09 -22.37 10.83
N LYS A 249 8.69 -21.08 10.78
CA LYS A 249 7.36 -20.59 11.22
C LYS A 249 6.72 -19.56 10.30
N GLY A 250 7.37 -19.23 9.19
CA GLY A 250 6.88 -18.27 8.22
C GLY A 250 5.73 -18.85 7.41
N VAL A 251 4.69 -18.05 7.24
CA VAL A 251 3.56 -18.36 6.37
C VAL A 251 3.33 -17.19 5.41
N PHE A 252 3.06 -17.52 4.16
CA PHE A 252 2.73 -16.56 3.11
C PHE A 252 1.47 -17.01 2.38
N TYR A 253 0.60 -16.06 2.06
CA TYR A 253 -0.64 -16.31 1.35
C TYR A 253 -0.68 -15.43 0.11
N TYR A 254 -0.99 -15.99 -1.05
CA TYR A 254 -1.13 -15.23 -2.30
C TYR A 254 -2.50 -14.58 -2.40
N GLY A 255 -3.53 -15.22 -1.84
CA GLY A 255 -4.89 -14.69 -1.80
C GLY A 255 -5.11 -13.76 -0.61
N LEU A 256 -5.67 -12.57 -0.85
CA LEU A 256 -6.05 -11.66 0.22
C LEU A 256 -7.08 -12.28 1.17
N GLU A 257 -8.03 -13.08 0.65
CA GLU A 257 -9.05 -13.72 1.49
C GLU A 257 -8.45 -14.70 2.48
N GLU A 258 -7.48 -15.51 2.04
CA GLU A 258 -6.75 -16.45 2.89
C GLU A 258 -5.91 -15.72 3.93
N TRP A 259 -5.16 -14.70 3.48
CA TRP A 259 -4.37 -13.83 4.36
C TRP A 259 -5.24 -13.17 5.43
N TYR A 260 -6.38 -12.61 5.02
CA TYR A 260 -7.32 -11.91 5.92
C TYR A 260 -8.02 -12.88 6.88
N LYS A 261 -8.38 -14.08 6.41
CA LYS A 261 -8.96 -15.14 7.24
C LYS A 261 -7.97 -15.56 8.32
N LYS A 262 -6.70 -15.80 7.96
CA LYS A 262 -5.65 -16.19 8.91
C LYS A 262 -5.48 -15.15 10.01
N ILE A 263 -5.47 -13.86 9.68
CA ILE A 263 -5.42 -12.79 10.69
C ILE A 263 -6.63 -12.83 11.62
N GLY A 264 -7.83 -13.10 11.09
CA GLY A 264 -9.06 -13.18 11.86
C GLY A 264 -9.15 -14.36 12.84
N GLU A 265 -8.25 -15.35 12.76
CA GLU A 265 -8.19 -16.48 13.69
C GLU A 265 -7.52 -16.12 15.04
N HIS A 266 -6.76 -15.02 15.09
CA HIS A 266 -5.97 -14.62 16.26
C HIS A 266 -6.70 -13.58 17.12
#